data_AF-A0A358M4S3-F1
#
_entry.id   AF-A0A358M4S3-F1
#
_cell.length_a   1.000
_cell.length_b   1.000
_cell.length_c   1.000
_cell.angle_alpha   90.00
_cell.angle_beta   90.00
_cell.angle_gamma   90.00
#
_symmetry.space_group_name_H-M   'P 1'
#
loop_
_entity.id
_entity.type
_entity.pdbx_description
1 polymer ?
#
loop_
_entity_poly.entity_id
_entity_poly.type
_entity_poly.pdbx_seq_one_letter_code
_entity_poly.pdbx_strand_id
1 'polypeptide(L)'
;MENAWQSWSRTVKMPSATGEKHSDSLPIDIMVYIKHCETYERETVLEAVRQIFDACGALEGIAGLTVAVKPNLVSKKKPECAATTHPSIVWAVCRLCREAGARVIIAESPGGFYDAGVLRAAYKTCGIEEAARDSGAELNFDTSETQVENPDGKYLKKLNILTPLAKADRVINLAKLKTHGMM
;
A
#
# COMPACT_ATOMS: atom_id res chain seq x y z
N MET A 1 25.99 12.34 25.74
CA MET A 1 24.85 11.39 25.85
C MET A 1 24.40 11.07 24.44
N GLU A 2 25.28 10.35 23.74
CA GLU A 2 25.22 10.04 22.33
C GLU A 2 25.40 8.52 22.25
N ASN A 3 24.73 7.88 21.29
CA ASN A 3 24.90 6.46 20.91
C ASN A 3 23.94 5.42 21.51
N ALA A 4 22.62 5.61 21.37
CA ALA A 4 21.65 4.50 21.48
C ALA A 4 20.83 4.23 20.18
N TRP A 5 20.86 5.14 19.20
CA TRP A 5 19.94 5.13 18.07
C TRP A 5 20.49 4.55 16.76
N GLN A 6 21.79 4.23 16.68
CA GLN A 6 22.44 3.83 15.42
C GLN A 6 22.43 2.31 15.11
N SER A 7 21.80 1.43 15.90
CA SER A 7 21.96 -0.03 15.71
C SER A 7 20.73 -0.83 15.24
N TRP A 8 19.65 -0.18 14.81
CA TRP A 8 18.41 -0.87 14.41
C TRP A 8 18.28 -1.05 12.89
N SER A 9 19.23 -1.75 12.27
CA SER A 9 19.06 -2.35 10.93
C SER A 9 19.09 -3.88 10.99
N ARG A 10 18.47 -4.46 12.03
CA ARG A 10 18.40 -5.92 12.19
C ARG A 10 17.16 -6.45 11.47
N THR A 11 17.37 -7.26 10.44
CA THR A 11 16.36 -8.19 9.91
C THR A 11 15.84 -9.05 11.06
N VAL A 12 14.57 -8.88 11.43
CA VAL A 12 13.93 -9.73 12.44
C VAL A 12 13.39 -10.96 11.73
N LYS A 13 14.05 -12.11 11.88
CA LYS A 13 13.46 -13.42 11.51
C LYS A 13 12.47 -13.84 12.60
N MET A 14 11.19 -13.93 12.25
CA MET A 14 10.15 -14.47 13.14
C MET A 14 10.33 -15.99 13.29
N PRO A 15 10.20 -16.56 14.50
CA PRO A 15 10.30 -18.00 14.70
C PRO A 15 9.07 -18.75 14.15
N SER A 16 9.31 -19.91 13.51
CA SER A 16 8.27 -20.79 12.99
C SER A 16 7.48 -21.45 14.13
N ALA A 17 6.16 -21.23 14.16
CA ALA A 17 5.27 -21.92 15.09
C ALA A 17 5.08 -23.39 14.64
N THR A 18 5.58 -24.34 15.42
CA THR A 18 5.36 -25.78 15.21
C THR A 18 4.04 -26.22 15.83
N GLY A 19 3.16 -26.82 15.01
CA GLY A 19 1.89 -27.40 15.47
C GLY A 19 1.00 -27.92 14.34
N GLU A 20 1.42 -29.05 13.75
CA GLU A 20 0.70 -30.05 12.94
C GLU A 20 -0.13 -29.70 11.68
N LYS A 21 0.22 -30.45 10.61
CA LYS A 21 -0.43 -30.71 9.31
C LYS A 21 -0.85 -29.48 8.51
N HIS A 22 0.09 -28.89 7.78
CA HIS A 22 -0.19 -28.01 6.64
C HIS A 22 0.60 -28.50 5.42
N SER A 23 -0.05 -28.44 4.26
CA SER A 23 0.50 -28.68 2.92
C SER A 23 1.91 -28.11 2.76
N ASP A 24 2.76 -28.83 2.04
CA ASP A 24 4.16 -28.49 1.73
C ASP A 24 4.33 -27.24 0.84
N SER A 25 3.74 -26.10 1.22
CA SER A 25 4.18 -24.80 0.73
C SER A 25 5.30 -24.32 1.66
N LEU A 26 6.49 -24.09 1.09
CA LEU A 26 7.63 -23.54 1.79
C LEU A 26 7.21 -22.30 2.59
N PRO A 27 7.71 -22.09 3.82
CA PRO A 27 7.39 -20.90 4.59
C PRO A 27 7.76 -19.66 3.77
N ILE A 28 6.79 -18.78 3.56
CA ILE A 28 7.05 -17.48 2.97
C ILE A 28 8.00 -16.75 3.92
N ASP A 29 9.24 -16.50 3.50
CA ASP A 29 10.17 -15.65 4.23
C ASP A 29 9.62 -14.21 4.20
N ILE A 30 8.86 -13.85 5.24
CA ILE A 30 8.29 -12.51 5.38
C ILE A 30 9.40 -11.58 5.88
N MET A 31 9.92 -10.77 4.96
CA MET A 31 10.88 -9.71 5.29
C MET A 31 10.17 -8.46 5.80
N VAL A 32 10.65 -7.93 6.92
CA VAL A 32 10.11 -6.70 7.54
C VAL A 32 11.20 -5.64 7.60
N TYR A 33 10.89 -4.46 7.05
CA TYR A 33 11.76 -3.29 7.06
C TYR A 33 11.06 -2.16 7.81
N ILE A 34 11.80 -1.47 8.69
CA ILE A 34 11.27 -0.39 9.52
C ILE A 34 12.19 0.81 9.36
N LYS A 35 11.60 1.97 9.05
CA LYS A 35 12.30 3.26 8.99
C LYS A 35 11.53 4.29 9.81
N HIS A 36 12.24 5.00 10.69
CA HIS A 36 11.67 6.15 11.38
C HIS A 36 11.50 7.31 10.39
N CYS A 37 10.30 7.91 10.37
CA CYS A 37 9.95 9.08 9.59
C CYS A 37 9.29 10.08 10.53
N GLU A 38 9.97 11.19 10.80
CA GLU A 38 9.60 12.12 11.88
C GLU A 38 8.38 12.98 11.51
N THR A 39 8.27 13.35 10.24
CA THR A 39 7.22 14.25 9.75
C THR A 39 6.53 13.67 8.51
N TYR A 40 5.41 14.27 8.14
CA TYR A 40 4.73 13.98 6.88
C TYR A 40 5.14 14.90 5.73
N GLU A 41 6.18 15.73 5.93
CA GLU A 41 6.76 16.56 4.88
C GLU A 41 7.27 15.69 3.72
N ARG A 42 7.04 16.16 2.49
CA ARG A 42 7.19 15.33 1.28
C ARG A 42 8.60 14.75 1.17
N GLU A 43 9.63 15.58 1.33
CA GLU A 43 11.03 15.19 1.17
C GLU A 43 11.44 14.16 2.24
N THR A 44 11.01 14.36 3.48
CA THR A 44 11.27 13.43 4.60
C THR A 44 10.63 12.07 4.34
N VAL A 45 9.37 12.06 3.90
CA VAL A 45 8.64 10.83 3.58
C VAL A 45 9.24 10.14 2.36
N LEU A 46 9.57 10.88 1.31
CA LEU A 46 10.17 10.32 0.10
C LEU A 46 11.48 9.59 0.42
N GLU A 47 12.33 10.19 1.23
CA GLU A 47 13.60 9.58 1.60
C GLU A 47 13.40 8.33 2.48
N ALA A 48 12.46 8.36 3.42
CA ALA A 48 12.15 7.18 4.24
C ALA A 48 11.60 6.02 3.39
N VAL A 49 10.71 6.31 2.44
CA VAL A 49 10.14 5.29 1.53
C VAL A 49 11.22 4.77 0.58
N ARG A 50 12.07 5.65 0.02
CA ARG A 50 13.17 5.26 -0.87
C ARG A 50 14.10 4.26 -0.19
N GLN A 51 14.55 4.54 1.03
CA GLN A 51 15.43 3.64 1.77
C GLN A 51 14.79 2.27 2.03
N ILE A 52 13.48 2.22 2.31
CA ILE A 52 12.77 0.94 2.45
C ILE A 52 12.73 0.21 1.10
N PHE A 53 12.41 0.92 0.01
CA PHE A 53 12.26 0.34 -1.32
C PHE A 53 13.60 -0.18 -1.86
N ASP A 54 14.69 0.55 -1.64
CA ASP A 54 16.04 0.13 -2.00
C ASP A 54 16.45 -1.13 -1.20
N ALA A 55 16.14 -1.17 0.10
CA ALA A 55 16.48 -2.31 0.95
C ALA A 55 15.71 -3.60 0.59
N CYS A 56 14.47 -3.48 0.08
CA CYS A 56 13.64 -4.62 -0.26
C CYS A 56 13.54 -4.92 -1.76
N GLY A 57 14.21 -4.15 -2.62
CA GLY A 57 14.14 -4.31 -4.08
C GLY A 57 12.74 -4.02 -4.65
N ALA A 58 11.93 -3.16 -4.01
CA ALA A 58 10.53 -2.93 -4.40
C ALA A 58 10.38 -2.30 -5.79
N LEU A 59 11.42 -1.68 -6.33
CA LEU A 59 11.40 -1.05 -7.66
C LEU A 59 12.03 -1.94 -8.75
N GLU A 60 12.59 -3.10 -8.39
CA GLU A 60 13.23 -3.98 -9.36
C GLU A 60 12.19 -4.61 -10.30
N GLY A 61 12.45 -4.52 -11.61
CA GLY A 61 11.64 -5.16 -12.64
C GLY A 61 10.27 -4.53 -12.91
N ILE A 62 9.96 -3.36 -12.34
CA ILE A 62 8.63 -2.73 -12.53
C ILE A 62 8.53 -1.83 -13.77
N ALA A 63 9.62 -1.58 -14.47
CA ALA A 63 9.63 -0.75 -15.68
C ALA A 63 8.69 -1.34 -16.74
N GLY A 64 7.79 -0.51 -17.29
CA GLY A 64 6.79 -0.94 -18.27
C GLY A 64 5.58 -1.69 -17.67
N LEU A 65 5.60 -2.05 -16.39
CA LEU A 65 4.48 -2.69 -15.71
C LEU A 65 3.42 -1.67 -15.29
N THR A 66 2.18 -2.14 -15.13
CA THR A 66 1.12 -1.43 -14.42
C THR A 66 1.17 -1.77 -12.93
N VAL A 67 1.54 -0.79 -12.11
CA VAL A 67 1.57 -0.89 -10.65
C VAL A 67 0.32 -0.23 -10.07
N ALA A 68 -0.51 -1.01 -9.36
CA ALA A 68 -1.63 -0.48 -8.61
C ALA A 68 -1.23 -0.16 -7.16
N VAL A 69 -1.35 1.09 -6.77
CA VAL A 69 -1.15 1.56 -5.39
C VAL A 69 -2.49 1.65 -4.70
N LYS A 70 -2.69 0.87 -3.63
CA LYS A 70 -3.94 0.78 -2.88
C LYS A 70 -3.80 1.47 -1.52
N PRO A 71 -4.18 2.75 -1.36
CA PRO A 71 -4.23 3.39 -0.04
C PRO A 71 -5.33 2.81 0.84
N ASN A 72 -5.30 3.08 2.13
CA ASN A 72 -6.35 2.75 3.09
C ASN A 72 -7.18 4.02 3.34
N LEU A 73 -8.27 4.20 2.60
CA LEU A 73 -9.14 5.37 2.78
C LEU A 73 -10.26 5.07 3.75
N VAL A 74 -10.99 3.96 3.62
CA VAL A 74 -12.09 3.51 4.50
C VAL A 74 -13.27 4.48 4.63
N SER A 75 -13.03 5.75 4.91
CA SER A 75 -14.02 6.82 5.01
C SER A 75 -13.42 8.14 4.52
N LYS A 76 -14.28 9.07 4.11
CA LYS A 76 -13.88 10.39 3.65
C LYS A 76 -13.40 11.26 4.83
N LYS A 77 -12.10 11.26 5.12
CA LYS A 77 -11.49 12.04 6.20
C LYS A 77 -10.29 12.83 5.70
N LYS A 78 -10.10 14.02 6.24
CA LYS A 78 -8.92 14.84 5.93
C LYS A 78 -7.67 14.22 6.56
N PRO A 79 -6.47 14.47 6.00
CA PRO A 79 -5.21 13.91 6.51
C PRO A 79 -4.96 14.16 8.00
N GLU A 80 -5.38 15.31 8.52
CA GLU A 80 -5.16 15.71 9.93
C GLU A 80 -5.90 14.80 10.91
N CYS A 81 -6.93 14.06 10.46
CA CYS A 81 -7.62 13.08 11.28
C CYS A 81 -6.80 11.80 11.53
N ALA A 82 -5.67 11.62 10.83
CA ALA A 82 -4.82 10.41 10.89
C ALA A 82 -5.56 9.08 10.69
N ALA A 83 -6.75 9.11 10.08
CA ALA A 83 -7.63 7.96 9.90
C ALA A 83 -7.41 7.24 8.57
N THR A 84 -6.74 7.86 7.60
CA THR A 84 -6.47 7.32 6.26
C THR A 84 -4.97 7.30 5.98
N THR A 85 -4.55 6.58 4.93
CA THR A 85 -3.17 6.68 4.46
C THR A 85 -2.86 8.13 4.09
N HIS A 86 -1.79 8.68 4.68
CA HIS A 86 -1.43 10.08 4.47
C HIS A 86 -1.03 10.32 3.00
N PRO A 87 -1.50 11.40 2.36
CA PRO A 87 -1.26 11.65 0.93
C PRO A 87 0.23 11.76 0.58
N SER A 88 1.09 12.23 1.48
CA SER A 88 2.55 12.27 1.22
C SER A 88 3.18 10.88 1.08
N ILE A 89 2.68 9.86 1.78
CA ILE A 89 3.12 8.47 1.58
C ILE A 89 2.67 7.97 0.21
N VAL A 90 1.40 8.21 -0.14
CA VAL A 90 0.86 7.80 -1.45
C VAL A 90 1.64 8.46 -2.58
N TRP A 91 1.89 9.76 -2.47
CA TRP A 91 2.71 10.52 -3.42
C TRP A 91 4.12 9.93 -3.55
N ALA A 92 4.83 9.70 -2.44
CA ALA A 92 6.20 9.21 -2.47
C ALA A 92 6.31 7.82 -3.14
N VAL A 93 5.40 6.91 -2.78
CA VAL A 93 5.34 5.56 -3.38
C VAL A 93 5.06 5.65 -4.87
N CYS A 94 4.05 6.42 -5.27
CA CYS A 94 3.70 6.60 -6.67
C CYS A 94 4.85 7.23 -7.46
N ARG A 95 5.49 8.26 -6.89
CA ARG A 95 6.59 8.99 -7.51
C ARG A 95 7.76 8.07 -7.82
N LEU A 96 8.21 7.26 -6.84
CA LEU A 96 9.31 6.31 -7.03
C LEU A 96 8.97 5.23 -8.06
N CYS A 97 7.73 4.73 -8.07
CA CYS A 97 7.30 3.76 -9.08
C CYS A 97 7.28 4.36 -10.48
N ARG A 98 6.86 5.62 -10.63
CA ARG A 98 6.90 6.36 -11.91
C ARG A 98 8.34 6.62 -12.37
N GLU A 99 9.23 7.00 -11.46
CA GLU A 99 10.66 7.18 -11.73
C GLU A 99 11.33 5.88 -12.20
N ALA A 100 10.89 4.73 -11.68
CA ALA A 100 11.31 3.41 -12.13
C ALA A 100 10.67 2.96 -13.47
N GLY A 101 9.86 3.80 -14.12
CA GLY A 101 9.29 3.54 -15.43
C GLY A 101 7.98 2.74 -15.44
N ALA A 102 7.34 2.52 -14.29
CA ALA A 102 6.03 1.88 -14.24
C ALA A 102 4.91 2.84 -14.65
N ARG A 103 3.80 2.32 -15.19
CA ARG A 103 2.51 3.01 -15.19
C ARG A 103 1.87 2.82 -13.82
N VAL A 104 1.53 3.91 -13.13
CA VAL A 104 0.99 3.82 -11.75
C VAL A 104 -0.47 4.22 -11.73
N ILE A 105 -1.32 3.35 -11.21
CA ILE A 105 -2.73 3.63 -10.94
C ILE A 105 -2.96 3.63 -9.43
N ILE A 106 -3.75 4.57 -8.93
CA ILE A 106 -4.23 4.58 -7.54
C ILE A 106 -5.65 4.04 -7.54
N ALA A 107 -5.85 2.88 -6.91
CA ALA A 107 -7.13 2.19 -6.88
C ALA A 107 -7.56 1.97 -5.43
N GLU A 108 -8.80 2.32 -5.10
CA GLU A 108 -9.35 2.11 -3.77
C GLU A 108 -10.86 1.87 -3.77
N SER A 109 -11.31 1.17 -2.73
CA SER A 109 -12.71 0.89 -2.39
C SER A 109 -13.04 1.41 -0.98
N PRO A 110 -13.33 2.72 -0.81
CA PRO A 110 -13.71 3.26 0.49
C PRO A 110 -15.04 2.66 0.95
N GLY A 111 -15.29 2.65 2.26
CA GLY A 111 -16.52 2.13 2.85
C GLY A 111 -17.75 2.97 2.51
N GLY A 112 -18.91 2.32 2.52
CA GLY A 112 -20.18 2.87 2.06
C GLY A 112 -20.52 2.38 0.65
N PHE A 113 -21.48 3.06 0.00
CA PHE A 113 -21.80 2.77 -1.40
C PHE A 113 -20.58 3.00 -2.28
N TYR A 114 -20.27 2.03 -3.14
CA TYR A 114 -19.10 2.09 -4.00
C TYR A 114 -19.49 2.48 -5.42
N ASP A 115 -19.37 3.77 -5.70
CA ASP A 115 -19.53 4.36 -7.04
C ASP A 115 -18.42 5.40 -7.32
N ALA A 116 -18.28 5.78 -8.58
CA ALA A 116 -17.24 6.71 -9.02
C ALA A 116 -17.35 8.11 -8.38
N GLY A 117 -18.56 8.55 -7.99
CA GLY A 117 -18.81 9.83 -7.32
C GLY A 117 -18.32 9.82 -5.87
N VAL A 118 -18.65 8.77 -5.11
CA VAL A 118 -18.16 8.56 -3.75
C VAL A 118 -16.64 8.43 -3.75
N LEU A 119 -16.08 7.68 -4.70
CA LEU A 119 -14.63 7.51 -4.84
C LEU A 119 -13.93 8.85 -5.14
N ARG A 120 -14.48 9.66 -6.05
CA ARG A 120 -13.96 11.00 -6.34
C ARG A 120 -13.97 11.90 -5.11
N ALA A 121 -15.05 11.88 -4.33
CA ALA A 121 -15.15 12.65 -3.10
C ALA A 121 -14.13 12.20 -2.04
N ALA A 122 -13.87 10.89 -1.94
CA ALA A 122 -12.85 10.33 -1.07
C ALA A 122 -11.44 10.77 -1.51
N TYR A 123 -11.08 10.61 -2.78
CA TYR A 123 -9.77 11.04 -3.29
C TYR A 123 -9.50 12.52 -3.04
N LYS A 124 -10.50 13.38 -3.30
CA LYS A 124 -10.38 14.81 -3.06
C LYS A 124 -10.17 15.13 -1.59
N THR A 125 -11.00 14.58 -0.69
CA THR A 125 -10.96 14.94 0.73
C THR A 125 -9.72 14.40 1.44
N CYS A 126 -9.24 13.22 1.02
CA CYS A 126 -8.05 12.59 1.58
C CYS A 126 -6.73 13.14 0.99
N GLY A 127 -6.79 14.11 0.07
CA GLY A 127 -5.60 14.69 -0.58
C GLY A 127 -4.95 13.79 -1.64
N ILE A 128 -5.63 12.72 -2.07
CA ILE A 128 -5.09 11.75 -3.03
C ILE A 128 -5.07 12.31 -4.45
N GLU A 129 -6.00 13.21 -4.79
CA GLU A 129 -6.03 13.85 -6.10
C GLU A 129 -4.74 14.66 -6.38
N GLU A 130 -4.30 15.43 -5.40
CA GLU A 130 -3.04 16.16 -5.47
C GLU A 130 -1.82 15.24 -5.47
N ALA A 131 -1.82 14.20 -4.61
CA ALA A 131 -0.76 13.19 -4.59
C ALA A 131 -0.60 12.48 -5.95
N ALA A 132 -1.71 12.15 -6.62
CA ALA A 132 -1.72 11.52 -7.94
C ALA A 132 -1.13 12.46 -9.00
N ARG A 133 -1.64 13.70 -9.07
CA ARG A 133 -1.18 14.72 -10.01
C ARG A 133 0.32 14.97 -9.88
N ASP A 134 0.79 15.21 -8.66
CA ASP A 134 2.18 15.62 -8.41
C ASP A 134 3.17 14.45 -8.53
N SER A 135 2.71 13.20 -8.41
CA SER A 135 3.53 12.01 -8.66
C SER A 135 3.50 11.56 -10.13
N GLY A 136 2.52 12.01 -10.91
CA GLY A 136 2.26 11.55 -12.27
C GLY A 136 1.54 10.20 -12.34
N ALA A 137 0.84 9.80 -11.28
CA ALA A 137 -0.01 8.62 -11.24
C ALA A 137 -1.45 8.93 -11.69
N GLU A 138 -2.17 7.90 -12.12
CA GLU A 138 -3.56 7.98 -12.56
C GLU A 138 -4.52 7.60 -11.43
N LEU A 139 -5.61 8.34 -11.25
CA LEU A 139 -6.69 7.92 -10.35
C LEU A 139 -7.60 6.92 -11.07
N ASN A 140 -7.79 5.74 -10.48
CA ASN A 140 -8.77 4.79 -10.97
C ASN A 140 -10.20 5.19 -10.56
N PHE A 141 -11.13 5.13 -11.52
CA PHE A 141 -12.58 5.27 -11.29
C PHE A 141 -13.39 4.06 -11.78
N ASP A 142 -12.73 2.99 -12.25
CA ASP A 142 -13.40 1.71 -12.52
C ASP A 142 -13.81 1.09 -11.18
N THR A 143 -15.12 1.00 -10.95
CA THR A 143 -15.73 0.42 -9.74
C THR A 143 -16.22 -1.01 -9.95
N SER A 144 -15.85 -1.65 -11.06
CA SER A 144 -16.18 -3.06 -11.29
C SER A 144 -15.36 -4.00 -10.40
N GLU A 145 -15.95 -5.15 -10.10
CA GLU A 145 -15.30 -6.24 -9.37
C GLU A 145 -15.06 -7.45 -10.26
N THR A 146 -13.98 -8.16 -9.96
CA THR A 146 -13.63 -9.44 -10.56
C THR A 146 -13.47 -10.47 -9.45
N GLN A 147 -14.06 -11.65 -9.63
CA GLN A 147 -13.83 -12.77 -8.74
C GLN A 147 -12.50 -13.44 -9.06
N VAL A 148 -11.63 -13.55 -8.07
CA VAL A 148 -10.35 -14.27 -8.16
C VAL A 148 -10.39 -15.53 -7.30
N GLU A 149 -9.80 -16.59 -7.82
CA GLU A 149 -9.64 -17.86 -7.10
C GLU A 149 -8.40 -17.80 -6.19
N ASN A 150 -8.50 -18.38 -5.01
CA ASN A 150 -7.43 -18.52 -4.03
C ASN A 150 -7.40 -19.98 -3.53
N PRO A 151 -6.97 -20.93 -4.38
CA PRO A 151 -7.06 -22.37 -4.08
C PRO A 151 -6.27 -22.74 -2.82
N ASP A 152 -5.20 -22.02 -2.52
CA ASP A 152 -4.34 -22.24 -1.34
C ASP A 152 -4.90 -21.59 -0.06
N GLY A 153 -5.92 -20.73 -0.17
CA GLY A 153 -6.54 -20.09 0.99
C GLY A 153 -7.18 -21.09 1.95
N LYS A 154 -6.90 -21.02 3.25
CA LYS A 154 -7.47 -21.99 4.22
C LYS A 154 -9.00 -21.94 4.31
N TYR A 155 -9.57 -20.72 4.32
CA TYR A 155 -11.01 -20.49 4.45
C TYR A 155 -11.61 -19.74 3.27
N LEU A 156 -10.93 -18.68 2.81
CA LEU A 156 -11.41 -17.83 1.73
C LEU A 156 -10.82 -18.30 0.40
N LYS A 157 -11.57 -19.19 -0.28
CA LYS A 157 -11.19 -19.81 -1.55
C LYS A 157 -11.44 -18.95 -2.78
N LYS A 158 -12.31 -17.95 -2.67
CA LYS A 158 -12.65 -16.99 -3.72
C LYS A 158 -12.79 -15.60 -3.12
N LEU A 159 -12.33 -14.58 -3.84
CA LEU A 159 -12.44 -13.19 -3.41
C LEU A 159 -13.01 -12.36 -4.55
N ASN A 160 -13.96 -11.48 -4.25
CA ASN A 160 -14.29 -10.38 -5.16
C ASN A 160 -13.32 -9.23 -4.84
N ILE A 161 -12.54 -8.82 -5.83
CA ILE A 161 -11.62 -7.69 -5.73
C ILE A 161 -11.90 -6.70 -6.84
N LEU A 162 -11.41 -5.47 -6.69
CA LEU A 162 -11.52 -4.48 -7.77
C LEU A 162 -10.84 -5.01 -9.03
N THR A 163 -11.54 -4.99 -10.16
CA THR A 163 -11.00 -5.31 -11.48
C THR A 163 -9.67 -4.61 -11.79
N PRO A 164 -9.47 -3.30 -11.49
CA PRO A 164 -8.18 -2.65 -11.68
C PRO A 164 -7.05 -3.23 -10.83
N LEU A 165 -7.34 -3.80 -9.64
CA LEU A 165 -6.34 -4.53 -8.85
C LEU A 165 -6.05 -5.90 -9.45
N ALA A 166 -7.07 -6.60 -9.96
CA ALA A 166 -6.91 -7.90 -10.61
C ALA A 166 -6.10 -7.84 -11.92
N LYS A 167 -6.21 -6.72 -12.65
CA LYS A 167 -5.53 -6.49 -13.93
C LYS A 167 -4.13 -5.88 -13.80
N ALA A 168 -3.73 -5.44 -12.61
CA ALA A 168 -2.41 -4.85 -12.41
C ALA A 168 -1.33 -5.94 -12.38
N ASP A 169 -0.16 -5.64 -12.94
CA ASP A 169 0.99 -6.54 -12.92
C ASP A 169 1.62 -6.62 -11.52
N ARG A 170 1.50 -5.54 -10.73
CA ARG A 170 1.95 -5.48 -9.34
C ARG A 170 1.02 -4.63 -8.50
N VAL A 171 0.74 -5.08 -7.27
CA VAL A 171 -0.05 -4.33 -6.29
C VAL A 171 0.82 -3.91 -5.11
N ILE A 172 0.84 -2.62 -4.78
CA ILE A 172 1.44 -2.07 -3.57
C ILE A 172 0.31 -1.61 -2.64
N ASN A 173 0.06 -2.36 -1.58
CA ASN A 173 -0.96 -2.04 -0.59
C ASN A 173 -0.38 -1.15 0.52
N LEU A 174 -0.99 0.01 0.77
CA LEU A 174 -0.55 0.96 1.78
C LEU A 174 -1.53 1.00 2.94
N ALA A 175 -1.13 0.40 4.07
CA ALA A 175 -1.92 0.40 5.30
C ALA A 175 -1.68 1.65 6.16
N LYS A 176 -2.64 1.94 7.04
CA LYS A 176 -2.51 2.90 8.15
C LYS A 176 -2.83 2.16 9.45
N LEU A 177 -1.87 2.10 10.37
CA LEU A 177 -2.12 1.56 11.71
C LEU A 177 -2.98 2.55 12.49
N LYS A 178 -4.17 2.11 12.88
CA LYS A 178 -5.18 2.90 13.58
C LYS A 178 -6.07 2.00 14.43
N THR A 179 -6.68 2.56 15.45
CA THR A 179 -7.74 1.87 16.20
C THR A 179 -9.03 1.85 15.37
N HIS A 180 -9.79 0.76 15.48
CA HIS A 180 -11.09 0.62 14.86
C HIS A 180 -12.14 0.54 15.96
N GLY A 181 -13.04 1.52 16.03
CA GLY A 181 -14.27 1.40 16.81
C GLY A 181 -15.32 0.72 15.94
N MET A 182 -15.72 -0.50 16.28
CA MET A 182 -16.90 -1.13 15.69
C MET A 182 -18.08 -0.64 16.53
N MET A 183 -18.82 0.35 16.02
CA MET A 183 -20.14 0.72 16.54
C MET A 183 -21.21 0.10 15.66
#